data_AF-A0A2A4NWX9-F1
#
_entry.id   AF-A0A2A4NWX9-F1
#
_cell.length_a   1.000
_cell.length_b   1.000
_cell.length_c   1.000
_cell.angle_alpha   90.00
_cell.angle_beta   90.00
_cell.angle_gamma   90.00
#
_symmetry.space_group_name_H-M   'P 1'
#
loop_
_entity.id
_entity.type
_entity.pdbx_description
1 polymer ?
#
loop_
_entity_poly.entity_id
_entity_poly.type
_entity_poly.pdbx_seq_one_letter_code
_entity_poly.pdbx_strand_id
1 'polypeptide(L)'
;MKLRQMNSKIVGVLFIAIVAIVAMISIPSGESLPTGVDTNTAAAGCSCHNVDPTPMVLVTITTPKNFTAGESYNITVSISGGPNAEITEGMNATGGFSLRVNSGTVDSVGNDTQVWEDGSASHTETGNDQREWIVIWTAPNDDSKTVTFTAYGNSVNGNSGNGLGNSGDYWNVASKQVPGINVVVDDGKITFAQKMIYSIILLGVTVGAVGFGYRIVNTEKTVGDIFGKYWEYMMEWVVTTDHKKIGILYFVTGFFFLIMGGIIALAMRIQLMYADNDFLTNQEYNSAFTMHGTTMVFLSAMPMIAAFANYIIPLQIGARDLAFPRLNALSYWLLPAGGITIYAGYLAGGAGDVGWTGYAPYSTGNTSAAPGTDLWISGQIMLGASSTITGINFLTTILLLRAPGVTLMRMPLFTWSILVSVFLMLLAMPVFTIALILLFADRTFGTLYFDVAAGGDPVLWQHLFWYFGHPEVYILVMPSFGIISEVVATFSKRPIYGYNAMVIAIASIGVISFIVWGHHMFTSGVDPLFRFIVMLTTMLVAIPTGVKIFNWLATIT
;
A
#
# COMPACT_ATOMS: atom_id res chain seq x y z
N MET A 1 -9.87 -43.13 -29.89
CA MET A 1 -8.51 -43.14 -29.30
C MET A 1 -8.25 -41.77 -28.70
N LYS A 2 -7.74 -41.73 -27.47
CA LYS A 2 -7.78 -40.60 -26.52
C LYS A 2 -7.04 -39.34 -27.02
N LEU A 3 -7.76 -38.24 -27.25
CA LEU A 3 -7.26 -36.88 -27.02
C LEU A 3 -8.33 -36.14 -26.21
N ARG A 4 -8.08 -36.13 -24.90
CA ARG A 4 -8.92 -35.64 -23.82
C ARG A 4 -9.25 -34.16 -24.01
N GLN A 5 -10.51 -33.83 -23.73
CA GLN A 5 -10.96 -32.51 -23.28
C GLN A 5 -9.89 -31.84 -22.41
N MET A 6 -9.22 -30.84 -22.96
CA MET A 6 -8.43 -29.92 -22.15
C MET A 6 -9.43 -29.15 -21.29
N ASN A 7 -9.35 -29.36 -19.99
CA ASN A 7 -10.28 -28.86 -18.98
C ASN A 7 -10.49 -27.34 -19.20
N SER A 8 -11.72 -26.88 -19.41
CA SER A 8 -12.02 -25.46 -19.69
C SER A 8 -11.49 -24.52 -18.61
N LYS A 9 -11.28 -25.05 -17.39
CA LYS A 9 -10.59 -24.37 -16.29
C LYS A 9 -9.10 -24.15 -16.54
N ILE A 10 -8.40 -25.10 -17.15
CA ILE A 10 -6.98 -24.98 -17.53
C ILE A 10 -6.83 -23.99 -18.69
N VAL A 11 -7.75 -24.02 -19.66
CA VAL A 11 -7.79 -23.03 -20.76
C VAL A 11 -8.08 -21.63 -20.21
N GLY A 12 -9.01 -21.50 -19.24
CA GLY A 12 -9.30 -20.22 -18.59
C GLY A 12 -8.13 -19.69 -17.75
N VAL A 13 -7.45 -20.56 -16.99
CA VAL A 13 -6.26 -20.17 -16.21
C VAL A 13 -5.08 -19.83 -17.13
N LEU A 14 -4.87 -20.59 -18.21
CA LEU A 14 -3.86 -20.27 -19.23
C LEU A 14 -4.21 -18.98 -19.97
N PHE A 15 -5.48 -18.72 -20.28
CA PHE A 15 -5.90 -17.48 -20.90
C PHE A 15 -5.70 -16.27 -19.98
N ILE A 16 -6.04 -16.39 -18.69
CA ILE A 16 -5.77 -15.33 -17.70
C ILE A 16 -4.27 -15.14 -17.50
N ALA A 17 -3.48 -16.23 -17.44
CA ALA A 17 -2.03 -16.15 -17.33
C ALA A 17 -1.41 -15.54 -18.60
N ILE A 18 -1.89 -15.90 -19.79
CA ILE A 18 -1.44 -15.32 -21.06
C ILE A 18 -1.86 -13.87 -21.17
N VAL A 19 -3.07 -13.49 -20.75
CA VAL A 19 -3.50 -12.08 -20.73
C VAL A 19 -2.70 -11.29 -19.70
N ALA A 20 -2.38 -11.85 -18.54
CA ALA A 20 -1.51 -11.22 -17.54
C ALA A 20 -0.06 -11.09 -18.05
N ILE A 21 0.46 -12.12 -18.72
CA ILE A 21 1.80 -12.12 -19.34
C ILE A 21 1.83 -11.13 -20.52
N VAL A 22 0.82 -11.12 -21.38
CA VAL A 22 0.70 -10.15 -22.49
C VAL A 22 0.50 -8.74 -21.94
N ALA A 23 -0.25 -8.53 -20.86
CA ALA A 23 -0.37 -7.25 -20.16
C ALA A 23 0.96 -6.80 -19.54
N MET A 24 1.76 -7.73 -18.99
CA MET A 24 3.11 -7.47 -18.49
C MET A 24 4.12 -7.19 -19.62
N ILE A 25 3.94 -7.78 -20.80
CA ILE A 25 4.79 -7.57 -21.98
C ILE A 25 4.34 -6.34 -22.80
N SER A 26 3.10 -5.86 -22.63
CA SER A 26 2.55 -4.66 -23.29
C SER A 26 2.61 -3.41 -22.43
N ILE A 27 3.37 -3.45 -21.33
CA ILE A 27 3.80 -2.24 -20.63
C ILE A 27 4.76 -1.52 -21.60
N PRO A 28 4.56 -0.24 -21.91
CA PRO A 28 5.63 0.55 -22.48
C PRO A 28 6.75 0.59 -21.44
N SER A 29 7.78 -0.24 -21.62
CA SER A 29 9.06 -0.01 -20.98
C SER A 29 9.60 1.27 -21.62
N GLY A 30 9.37 2.40 -20.95
CA GLY A 30 10.11 3.61 -21.27
C GLY A 30 11.58 3.31 -20.97
N GLU A 31 12.41 3.19 -22.00
CA GLU A 31 13.80 3.58 -21.82
C GLU A 31 13.78 5.08 -21.59
N SER A 32 14.23 5.52 -20.42
CA SER A 32 14.66 6.89 -20.26
C SER A 32 15.80 7.10 -21.26
N LEU A 33 15.52 7.78 -22.38
CA LEU A 33 16.60 8.27 -23.23
C LEU A 33 17.37 9.30 -22.40
N PRO A 34 18.68 9.10 -22.20
CA PRO A 34 19.50 9.95 -21.35
C PRO A 34 19.90 11.20 -22.14
N THR A 35 18.97 12.09 -22.42
CA THR A 35 19.32 13.43 -22.90
C THR A 35 18.49 14.50 -22.23
N GLY A 36 18.86 14.75 -20.98
CA GLY A 36 18.70 16.05 -20.30
C GLY A 36 20.06 16.65 -19.98
N VAL A 37 20.73 17.15 -21.03
CA VAL A 37 21.87 18.11 -21.11
C VAL A 37 23.21 17.78 -20.39
N ASP A 38 24.21 17.57 -21.26
CA ASP A 38 25.69 17.58 -21.15
C ASP A 38 26.28 18.61 -20.13
N THR A 39 27.38 18.37 -19.41
CA THR A 39 28.76 18.23 -19.92
C THR A 39 29.54 17.08 -19.27
N ASN A 40 29.61 15.92 -19.95
CA ASN A 40 30.56 14.82 -19.72
C ASN A 40 30.73 14.25 -18.29
N THR A 41 29.65 13.83 -17.63
CA THR A 41 29.71 12.67 -16.71
C THR A 41 28.39 11.90 -16.78
N ALA A 42 28.44 10.67 -17.28
CA ALA A 42 27.27 9.79 -17.35
C ALA A 42 26.80 9.40 -15.94
N ALA A 43 25.48 9.38 -15.74
CA ALA A 43 24.80 9.00 -14.51
C ALA A 43 24.95 7.51 -14.11
N ALA A 44 25.92 6.79 -14.67
CA ALA A 44 26.22 5.39 -14.40
C ALA A 44 27.72 5.10 -14.18
N GLY A 45 28.54 6.11 -13.88
CA GLY A 45 29.96 5.91 -13.58
C GLY A 45 30.89 6.15 -14.77
N CYS A 46 32.15 5.75 -14.58
CA CYS A 46 33.31 6.13 -15.39
C CYS A 46 33.14 5.68 -16.86
N SER A 47 32.95 6.63 -17.78
CA SER A 47 32.75 6.39 -19.23
C SER A 47 33.96 5.77 -19.94
N CYS A 48 35.07 5.59 -19.21
CA CYS A 48 36.30 5.01 -19.71
C CYS A 48 36.35 3.48 -19.56
N HIS A 49 35.39 2.78 -18.93
CA HIS A 49 35.50 1.33 -18.66
C HIS A 49 34.26 0.53 -19.14
N ASN A 50 34.25 -0.79 -18.95
CA ASN A 50 33.10 -1.63 -19.31
C ASN A 50 31.78 -1.07 -18.73
N VAL A 51 30.67 -1.24 -19.46
CA VAL A 51 29.37 -0.58 -19.18
C VAL A 51 28.79 -0.96 -17.80
N ASP A 52 29.08 -2.17 -17.32
CA ASP A 52 28.53 -2.69 -16.07
C ASP A 52 29.58 -2.72 -14.93
N PRO A 53 29.17 -2.45 -13.66
CA PRO A 53 30.04 -2.59 -12.51
C PRO A 53 30.45 -4.06 -12.31
N THR A 54 31.72 -4.27 -11.96
CA THR A 54 32.34 -5.58 -11.82
C THR A 54 32.66 -5.87 -10.34
N PRO A 55 32.09 -6.93 -9.72
CA PRO A 55 32.36 -7.29 -8.32
C PRO A 55 33.82 -7.63 -8.00
N MET A 56 34.66 -7.81 -9.02
CA MET A 56 36.11 -8.04 -8.87
C MET A 56 36.86 -6.82 -8.35
N VAL A 57 36.25 -5.62 -8.41
CA VAL A 57 36.79 -4.40 -7.81
C VAL A 57 35.99 -4.09 -6.55
N LEU A 58 36.65 -4.06 -5.40
CA LEU A 58 36.05 -3.70 -4.12
C LEU A 58 36.39 -2.25 -3.79
N VAL A 59 35.36 -1.40 -3.70
CA VAL A 59 35.48 -0.01 -3.28
C VAL A 59 35.07 0.09 -1.82
N THR A 60 35.89 0.70 -0.98
CA THR A 60 35.61 0.92 0.44
C THR A 60 35.68 2.41 0.76
N ILE A 61 34.71 2.90 1.53
CA ILE A 61 34.67 4.27 2.05
C ILE A 61 34.79 4.20 3.56
N THR A 62 35.87 4.75 4.10
CA THR A 62 36.04 4.90 5.54
C THR A 62 35.53 6.26 5.95
N THR A 63 34.48 6.27 6.77
CA THR A 63 33.80 7.46 7.27
C THR A 63 33.82 7.47 8.79
N PRO A 64 33.61 8.63 9.46
CA PRO A 64 33.27 8.63 10.87
C PRO A 64 31.97 7.84 11.12
N LYS A 65 31.78 7.40 12.36
CA LYS A 65 30.55 6.69 12.76
C LYS A 65 29.33 7.61 12.76
N ASN A 66 29.55 8.87 13.12
CA ASN A 66 28.57 9.95 13.18
C ASN A 66 29.30 11.29 12.93
N PHE A 67 28.54 12.33 12.58
CA PHE A 67 29.10 13.67 12.35
C PHE A 67 28.44 14.73 13.24
N THR A 68 29.18 15.79 13.54
CA THR A 68 28.69 17.01 14.19
C THR A 68 28.61 18.12 13.16
N ALA A 69 27.61 18.99 13.27
CA ALA A 69 27.39 20.07 12.32
C ALA A 69 28.66 20.93 12.11
N GLY A 70 29.08 21.08 10.85
CA GLY A 70 30.23 21.92 10.45
C GLY A 70 31.62 21.37 10.78
N GLU A 71 31.75 20.18 11.37
CA GLU A 71 33.06 19.55 11.61
C GLU A 71 33.64 18.93 10.32
N SER A 72 34.96 18.93 10.21
CA SER A 72 35.69 18.33 9.09
C SER A 72 36.26 16.96 9.47
N TYR A 73 36.11 15.98 8.58
CA TYR A 73 36.56 14.60 8.76
C TYR A 73 37.39 14.14 7.58
N ASN A 74 38.40 13.30 7.84
CA ASN A 74 39.13 12.62 6.78
C ASN A 74 38.29 11.44 6.29
N ILE A 75 37.98 11.45 5.00
CA ILE A 75 37.31 10.35 4.31
C ILE A 75 38.33 9.64 3.45
N THR A 76 38.53 8.36 3.71
CA THR A 76 39.45 7.52 2.94
C THR A 76 38.65 6.68 1.96
N VAL A 77 38.96 6.81 0.67
CA VAL A 77 38.42 5.95 -0.40
C VAL A 77 39.51 4.99 -0.81
N SER A 78 39.26 3.69 -0.72
CA SER A 78 40.20 2.66 -1.13
C SER A 78 39.60 1.67 -2.12
N ILE A 79 40.45 1.16 -3.00
CA ILE A 79 40.09 0.22 -4.06
C ILE A 79 41.01 -0.99 -3.97
N SER A 80 40.43 -2.18 -4.08
CA SER A 80 41.18 -3.45 -4.13
C SER A 80 40.60 -4.40 -5.17
N GLY A 81 41.39 -5.40 -5.59
CA GLY A 81 41.02 -6.32 -6.67
C GLY A 81 41.21 -5.72 -8.07
N GLY A 82 40.49 -6.25 -9.06
CA GLY A 82 40.62 -5.85 -10.47
C GLY A 82 41.70 -6.61 -11.26
N PRO A 83 42.01 -6.19 -12.51
CA PRO A 83 42.91 -6.92 -13.42
C PRO A 83 44.38 -6.95 -12.95
N ASN A 84 44.77 -6.02 -12.08
CA ASN A 84 46.10 -5.95 -11.45
C ASN A 84 45.93 -5.99 -9.92
N ALA A 85 45.73 -7.19 -9.37
CA ALA A 85 45.53 -7.41 -7.94
C ALA A 85 46.80 -7.18 -7.09
N GLU A 86 47.99 -7.23 -7.68
CA GLU A 86 49.27 -6.94 -7.04
C GLU A 86 49.98 -5.77 -7.75
N ILE A 87 50.33 -4.71 -7.00
CA ILE A 87 51.10 -3.57 -7.52
C ILE A 87 52.54 -4.02 -7.73
N THR A 88 53.03 -3.98 -8.97
CA THR A 88 54.43 -4.26 -9.31
C THR A 88 55.17 -2.97 -9.64
N GLU A 89 56.47 -2.91 -9.28
CA GLU A 89 57.33 -1.73 -9.53
C GLU A 89 57.35 -1.39 -11.03
N GLY A 90 56.89 -0.18 -11.40
CA GLY A 90 56.85 0.31 -12.79
C GLY A 90 55.47 0.43 -13.44
N MET A 91 54.37 0.21 -12.71
CA MET A 91 53.00 0.47 -13.19
C MET A 91 52.64 1.96 -13.07
N ASN A 92 52.42 2.65 -14.19
CA ASN A 92 52.14 4.10 -14.23
C ASN A 92 50.65 4.49 -14.02
N ALA A 93 49.75 3.52 -13.85
CA ALA A 93 48.34 3.74 -13.55
C ALA A 93 47.76 2.48 -12.91
N THR A 94 47.27 2.57 -11.66
CA THR A 94 46.73 1.40 -10.94
C THR A 94 45.22 1.51 -10.76
N GLY A 95 44.65 2.71 -10.56
CA GLY A 95 43.21 2.91 -10.47
C GLY A 95 42.81 4.38 -10.28
N GLY A 96 41.53 4.60 -10.00
CA GLY A 96 40.99 5.94 -9.78
C GLY A 96 39.67 5.91 -9.01
N PHE A 97 39.26 7.06 -8.47
CA PHE A 97 37.97 7.18 -7.79
C PHE A 97 37.23 8.47 -8.16
N SER A 98 35.92 8.46 -7.96
CA SER A 98 35.07 9.64 -7.90
C SER A 98 34.17 9.53 -6.67
N LEU A 99 34.35 10.41 -5.70
CA LEU A 99 33.54 10.49 -4.49
C LEU A 99 32.50 11.60 -4.63
N ARG A 100 31.23 11.25 -4.43
CA ARG A 100 30.09 12.17 -4.37
C ARG A 100 29.47 12.12 -2.98
N VAL A 101 29.08 13.29 -2.46
CA VAL A 101 28.39 13.40 -1.17
C VAL A 101 27.14 14.23 -1.37
N ASN A 102 26.01 13.78 -0.82
CA ASN A 102 24.72 14.47 -1.00
C ASN A 102 24.58 15.75 -0.16
N SER A 103 25.45 15.97 0.84
CA SER A 103 25.45 17.15 1.70
C SER A 103 26.81 17.38 2.38
N GLY A 104 27.14 18.64 2.66
CA GLY A 104 28.49 19.06 3.07
C GLY A 104 29.38 19.39 1.87
N THR A 105 30.64 19.75 2.14
CA THR A 105 31.63 20.09 1.12
C THR A 105 32.84 19.16 1.22
N VAL A 106 33.45 18.83 0.09
CA VAL A 106 34.66 18.00 0.03
C VAL A 106 35.81 18.85 -0.49
N ASP A 107 36.95 18.74 0.16
CA ASP A 107 38.21 19.41 -0.15
C ASP A 107 39.32 18.37 -0.37
N SER A 108 40.26 18.65 -1.27
CA SER A 108 41.41 17.77 -1.52
C SER A 108 42.43 17.85 -0.39
N VAL A 109 43.10 16.72 -0.15
CA VAL A 109 44.26 16.63 0.75
C VAL A 109 45.46 16.25 -0.08
N GLY A 110 46.50 17.08 -0.05
CA GLY A 110 47.74 16.79 -0.78
C GLY A 110 47.66 17.08 -2.28
N ASN A 111 48.62 16.55 -3.03
CA ASN A 111 48.78 16.75 -4.48
C ASN A 111 48.23 15.59 -5.31
N ASP A 112 47.72 14.54 -4.68
CA ASP A 112 47.19 13.30 -5.26
C ASP A 112 45.66 13.30 -5.40
N THR A 113 44.96 14.28 -4.81
CA THR A 113 43.51 14.47 -4.91
C THR A 113 43.12 15.85 -5.43
N GLN A 114 41.95 15.95 -6.06
CA GLN A 114 41.37 17.19 -6.58
C GLN A 114 39.84 17.18 -6.42
N VAL A 115 39.23 18.37 -6.49
CA VAL A 115 37.77 18.56 -6.40
C VAL A 115 37.28 19.23 -7.68
N TRP A 116 36.23 18.68 -8.26
CA TRP A 116 35.60 19.17 -9.48
C TRP A 116 34.54 20.24 -9.18
N GLU A 117 34.15 21.01 -10.21
CA GLU A 117 33.15 22.08 -10.07
C GLU A 117 31.76 21.57 -9.59
N ASP A 118 31.46 20.29 -9.82
CA ASP A 118 30.24 19.63 -9.34
C ASP A 118 30.30 19.23 -7.85
N GLY A 119 31.40 19.55 -7.16
CA GLY A 119 31.64 19.23 -5.75
C GLY A 119 32.07 17.79 -5.49
N SER A 120 32.28 16.99 -6.54
CA SER A 120 32.83 15.63 -6.40
C SER A 120 34.36 15.66 -6.30
N ALA A 121 34.93 14.71 -5.55
CA ALA A 121 36.38 14.58 -5.41
C ALA A 121 36.91 13.40 -6.24
N SER A 122 38.12 13.55 -6.76
CA SER A 122 38.82 12.54 -7.54
C SER A 122 40.34 12.65 -7.32
N HIS A 123 41.12 11.85 -8.05
CA HIS A 123 42.57 11.84 -8.00
C HIS A 123 43.17 12.79 -9.04
N THR A 124 44.40 13.26 -8.82
CA THR A 124 45.22 13.98 -9.81
C THR A 124 46.08 13.00 -10.61
N GLU A 125 46.87 13.49 -11.56
CA GLU A 125 47.88 12.68 -12.26
C GLU A 125 48.88 12.02 -11.30
N THR A 126 49.21 12.68 -10.17
CA THR A 126 50.09 12.11 -9.14
C THR A 126 49.40 11.06 -8.27
N GLY A 127 48.06 11.07 -8.19
CA GLY A 127 47.28 10.08 -7.48
C GLY A 127 46.90 8.85 -8.32
N ASN A 128 47.29 8.81 -9.60
CA ASN A 128 46.86 7.79 -10.56
C ASN A 128 47.54 6.41 -10.35
N ASP A 129 48.64 6.36 -9.60
CA ASP A 129 49.36 5.14 -9.23
C ASP A 129 48.97 4.60 -7.84
N GLN A 130 47.96 5.19 -7.19
CA GLN A 130 47.52 4.83 -5.85
C GLN A 130 46.26 3.95 -5.83
N ARG A 131 46.02 3.32 -4.68
CA ARG A 131 44.82 2.52 -4.38
C ARG A 131 43.98 3.08 -3.24
N GLU A 132 44.47 4.12 -2.60
CA GLU A 132 43.86 4.74 -1.44
C GLU A 132 44.08 6.24 -1.53
N TRP A 133 43.01 7.00 -1.37
CA TRP A 133 43.04 8.46 -1.40
C TRP A 133 42.32 9.00 -0.18
N ILE A 134 42.80 10.13 0.33
CA ILE A 134 42.21 10.81 1.48
C ILE A 134 41.69 12.17 1.02
N VAL A 135 40.46 12.48 1.36
CA VAL A 135 39.84 13.80 1.16
C VAL A 135 39.30 14.32 2.48
N ILE A 136 39.20 15.64 2.63
CA ILE A 136 38.54 16.25 3.79
C ILE A 136 37.08 16.48 3.40
N TRP A 137 36.16 15.96 4.20
CA TRP A 137 34.75 16.31 4.10
C TRP A 137 34.36 17.17 5.28
N THR A 138 33.83 18.36 4.99
CA THR A 138 33.22 19.26 5.97
C THR A 138 31.72 19.03 6.01
N ALA A 139 31.23 18.63 7.19
CA ALA A 139 29.85 18.28 7.41
C ALA A 139 28.89 19.47 7.21
N PRO A 140 27.63 19.23 6.79
CA PRO A 140 26.64 20.29 6.70
C PRO A 140 26.35 20.90 8.07
N ASN A 141 25.79 22.12 8.08
CA ASN A 141 25.39 22.81 9.30
C ASN A 141 24.17 22.17 10.02
N ASP A 142 23.56 21.15 9.41
CA ASP A 142 22.40 20.43 9.93
C ASP A 142 22.77 18.95 10.17
N ASP A 143 22.99 18.60 11.44
CA ASP A 143 23.32 17.25 11.91
C ASP A 143 22.11 16.47 12.43
N SER A 144 20.89 16.92 12.07
CA SER A 144 19.65 16.15 12.26
C SER A 144 19.37 15.18 11.11
N LYS A 145 20.26 15.12 10.10
CA LYS A 145 20.10 14.34 8.86
C LYS A 145 21.20 13.30 8.68
N THR A 146 20.91 12.30 7.86
CA THR A 146 21.89 11.29 7.43
C THR A 146 22.52 11.70 6.10
N VAL A 147 23.85 11.70 6.03
CA VAL A 147 24.63 12.01 4.83
C VAL A 147 25.02 10.72 4.13
N THR A 148 24.90 10.69 2.81
CA THR A 148 25.26 9.55 1.96
C THR A 148 26.48 9.89 1.13
N PHE A 149 27.51 9.08 1.28
CA PHE A 149 28.71 9.06 0.45
C PHE A 149 28.55 7.99 -0.62
N THR A 150 28.87 8.31 -1.87
CA THR A 150 28.89 7.36 -2.98
C THR A 150 30.24 7.48 -3.67
N ALA A 151 31.03 6.41 -3.65
CA ALA A 151 32.32 6.34 -4.31
C ALA A 151 32.25 5.38 -5.50
N TYR A 152 32.62 5.87 -6.66
CA TYR A 152 32.90 5.07 -7.85
C TYR A 152 34.41 4.82 -7.87
N GLY A 153 34.82 3.57 -8.01
CA GLY A 153 36.24 3.22 -8.05
C GLY A 153 36.54 2.30 -9.23
N ASN A 154 37.63 2.58 -9.95
CA ASN A 154 38.12 1.77 -11.05
C ASN A 154 39.52 1.20 -10.77
N SER A 155 39.78 0.02 -11.32
CA SER A 155 41.10 -0.59 -11.40
C SER A 155 41.45 -0.85 -12.85
N VAL A 156 42.61 -0.38 -13.26
CA VAL A 156 43.05 -0.42 -14.67
C VAL A 156 44.21 -1.39 -14.86
N ASN A 157 44.36 -1.90 -16.09
CA ASN A 157 45.41 -2.85 -16.45
C ASN A 157 46.67 -2.19 -17.06
N GLY A 158 46.65 -0.86 -17.25
CA GLY A 158 47.81 -0.07 -17.70
C GLY A 158 48.09 -0.11 -19.21
N ASN A 159 47.15 -0.56 -20.04
CA ASN A 159 47.33 -0.74 -21.49
C ASN A 159 47.15 0.53 -22.35
N SER A 160 46.92 1.70 -21.75
CA SER A 160 46.52 2.94 -22.46
C SER A 160 47.57 3.47 -23.46
N GLY A 161 48.83 3.04 -23.35
CA GLY A 161 49.92 3.40 -24.27
C GLY A 161 50.04 2.55 -25.54
N ASN A 162 49.33 1.42 -25.66
CA ASN A 162 49.55 0.43 -26.71
C ASN A 162 48.51 0.43 -27.85
N GLY A 163 47.64 1.45 -27.93
CA GLY A 163 46.58 1.51 -28.95
C GLY A 163 45.46 0.47 -28.78
N LEU A 164 45.41 -0.23 -27.63
CA LEU A 164 44.41 -1.26 -27.30
C LEU A 164 43.19 -0.75 -26.51
N GLY A 165 43.10 0.58 -26.30
CA GLY A 165 42.00 1.24 -25.58
C GLY A 165 41.80 0.72 -24.16
N ASN A 166 40.71 1.10 -23.51
CA ASN A 166 40.41 0.77 -22.11
C ASN A 166 39.87 -0.67 -21.91
N SER A 167 40.27 -1.60 -22.78
CA SER A 167 39.79 -2.98 -22.75
C SER A 167 40.40 -3.75 -21.58
N GLY A 168 39.55 -4.40 -20.76
CA GLY A 168 39.99 -5.20 -19.61
C GLY A 168 40.16 -4.44 -18.29
N ASP A 169 39.68 -3.20 -18.22
CA ASP A 169 39.57 -2.44 -16.98
C ASP A 169 38.22 -2.70 -16.28
N TYR A 170 38.22 -2.66 -14.95
CA TYR A 170 37.03 -2.93 -14.14
C TYR A 170 36.74 -1.76 -13.20
N TRP A 171 35.47 -1.56 -12.88
CA TRP A 171 35.05 -0.56 -11.91
C TRP A 171 33.88 -1.07 -11.06
N ASN A 172 33.66 -0.47 -9.90
CA ASN A 172 32.52 -0.76 -9.04
C ASN A 172 32.11 0.48 -8.24
N VAL A 173 31.00 0.41 -7.53
CA VAL A 173 30.45 1.50 -6.70
C VAL A 173 30.25 1.02 -5.27
N ALA A 174 30.49 1.91 -4.31
CA ALA A 174 30.14 1.72 -2.91
C ALA A 174 29.40 2.94 -2.38
N SER A 175 28.46 2.72 -1.47
CA SER A 175 27.78 3.80 -0.76
C SER A 175 27.82 3.58 0.74
N LYS A 176 28.00 4.67 1.50
CA LYS A 176 28.05 4.66 2.96
C LYS A 176 27.19 5.79 3.53
N GLN A 177 26.34 5.46 4.50
CA GLN A 177 25.54 6.44 5.23
C GLN A 177 26.18 6.78 6.57
N VAL A 178 26.22 8.07 6.90
CA VAL A 178 26.73 8.61 8.16
C VAL A 178 25.66 9.49 8.79
N PRO A 179 25.09 9.09 9.94
CA PRO A 179 24.11 9.90 10.65
C PRO A 179 24.78 11.07 11.36
N GLY A 180 24.13 12.24 11.40
CA GLY A 180 24.52 13.32 12.30
C GLY A 180 24.23 12.96 13.77
N ILE A 181 24.90 13.62 14.71
CA ILE A 181 24.80 13.32 16.15
C ILE A 181 23.39 13.55 16.72
N ASN A 182 22.62 14.44 16.07
CA ASN A 182 21.24 14.76 16.43
C ASN A 182 20.22 14.02 15.56
N VAL A 183 20.66 13.08 14.71
CA VAL A 183 19.75 12.15 14.05
C VAL A 183 19.11 11.29 15.12
N VAL A 184 17.78 11.35 15.21
CA VAL A 184 17.00 10.33 15.92
C VAL A 184 17.12 9.06 15.09
N VAL A 185 18.21 8.32 15.31
CA VAL A 185 18.37 6.98 14.77
C VAL A 185 17.32 6.14 15.47
N ASP A 186 16.40 5.57 14.69
CA ASP A 186 15.45 4.59 15.21
C ASP A 186 16.25 3.42 15.77
N ASP A 187 16.42 3.42 17.10
CA ASP A 187 17.35 2.57 17.86
C ASP A 187 16.90 1.09 17.92
N GLY A 188 16.15 0.62 16.92
CA GLY A 188 15.46 -0.67 16.96
C GLY A 188 14.44 -0.76 18.09
N LYS A 189 13.94 0.38 18.59
CA LYS A 189 12.90 0.40 19.62
C LYS A 189 11.59 0.00 18.98
N ILE A 190 10.93 -0.99 19.58
CA ILE A 190 9.61 -1.45 19.16
C ILE A 190 8.65 -0.25 19.15
N THR A 191 8.12 0.08 17.97
CA THR A 191 7.15 1.18 17.77
C THR A 191 5.91 0.98 18.63
N PHE A 192 5.16 2.05 18.91
CA PHE A 192 3.90 1.93 19.67
C PHE A 192 2.96 0.87 19.05
N ALA A 193 2.82 0.86 17.74
CA ALA A 193 1.97 -0.08 17.03
C ALA A 193 2.49 -1.53 17.11
N GLN A 194 3.79 -1.75 17.02
CA GLN A 194 4.37 -3.08 17.24
C GLN A 194 4.14 -3.54 18.69
N LYS A 195 4.32 -2.66 19.69
CA LYS A 195 4.00 -2.97 21.10
C LYS A 195 2.55 -3.38 21.24
N MET A 196 1.62 -2.69 20.58
CA MET A 196 0.20 -3.01 20.58
C MET A 196 -0.07 -4.39 19.95
N ILE A 197 0.47 -4.66 18.77
CA ILE A 197 0.34 -5.96 18.09
C ILE A 197 0.88 -7.08 18.97
N TYR A 198 2.10 -6.94 19.50
CA TYR A 198 2.72 -7.93 20.38
C TYR A 198 1.92 -8.11 21.67
N SER A 199 1.38 -7.05 22.25
CA SER A 199 0.54 -7.12 23.46
C SER A 199 -0.76 -7.87 23.18
N ILE A 200 -1.42 -7.63 22.05
CA ILE A 200 -2.66 -8.33 21.66
C ILE A 200 -2.38 -9.82 21.42
N ILE A 201 -1.30 -10.15 20.71
CA ILE A 201 -0.90 -11.54 20.47
C ILE A 201 -0.59 -12.23 21.80
N LEU A 202 0.24 -11.60 22.64
CA LEU A 202 0.63 -12.15 23.94
C LEU A 202 -0.58 -12.35 24.84
N LEU A 203 -1.48 -11.37 24.93
CA LEU A 203 -2.71 -11.48 25.71
C LEU A 203 -3.60 -12.61 25.18
N GLY A 204 -3.78 -12.69 23.85
CA GLY A 204 -4.57 -13.75 23.22
C GLY A 204 -4.01 -15.15 23.50
N VAL A 205 -2.70 -15.33 23.35
CA VAL A 205 -2.00 -16.59 23.66
C VAL A 205 -2.12 -16.93 25.14
N THR A 206 -1.93 -15.95 26.03
CA THR A 206 -1.99 -16.15 27.48
C THR A 206 -3.40 -16.54 27.93
N VAL A 207 -4.43 -15.80 27.50
CA VAL A 207 -5.83 -16.10 27.80
C VAL A 207 -6.22 -17.46 27.22
N GLY A 208 -5.77 -17.77 26.00
CA GLY A 208 -5.98 -19.07 25.37
C GLY A 208 -5.36 -20.21 26.18
N ALA A 209 -4.11 -20.06 26.61
CA ALA A 209 -3.39 -21.06 27.41
C ALA A 209 -4.05 -21.26 28.79
N VAL A 210 -4.44 -20.17 29.46
CA VAL A 210 -5.14 -20.23 30.76
C VAL A 210 -6.51 -20.88 30.60
N GLY A 211 -7.29 -20.49 29.59
CA GLY A 211 -8.61 -21.09 29.33
C GLY A 211 -8.52 -22.58 28.98
N PHE A 212 -7.50 -22.96 28.19
CA PHE A 212 -7.23 -24.34 27.83
C PHE A 212 -6.76 -25.16 29.04
N GLY A 213 -5.85 -24.62 29.86
CA GLY A 213 -5.38 -25.21 31.11
C GLY A 213 -6.52 -25.40 32.12
N TYR A 214 -7.37 -24.39 32.29
CA TYR A 214 -8.57 -24.47 33.13
C TYR A 214 -9.51 -25.59 32.66
N ARG A 215 -9.69 -25.77 31.34
CA ARG A 215 -10.49 -26.87 30.79
C ARG A 215 -9.88 -28.24 31.07
N ILE A 216 -8.56 -28.39 30.96
CA ILE A 216 -7.86 -29.64 31.33
C ILE A 216 -8.15 -29.97 32.79
N VAL A 217 -7.93 -29.02 33.69
CA VAL A 217 -8.12 -29.20 35.13
C VAL A 217 -9.57 -29.50 35.49
N ASN A 218 -10.53 -28.76 34.91
CA ASN A 218 -11.94 -28.86 35.30
C ASN A 218 -12.69 -30.03 34.63
N THR A 219 -12.18 -30.58 33.52
CA THR A 219 -12.86 -31.68 32.79
C THR A 219 -12.15 -33.02 32.91
N GLU A 220 -10.96 -33.07 33.52
CA GLU A 220 -10.13 -34.27 33.65
C GLU A 220 -9.83 -34.97 32.30
N LYS A 221 -9.88 -34.21 31.21
CA LYS A 221 -9.63 -34.71 29.84
C LYS A 221 -8.21 -34.45 29.40
N THR A 222 -7.72 -35.29 28.49
CA THR A 222 -6.39 -35.09 27.91
C THR A 222 -6.35 -33.88 26.98
N VAL A 223 -5.14 -33.36 26.72
CA VAL A 223 -4.90 -32.31 25.72
C VAL A 223 -5.51 -32.69 24.37
N GLY A 224 -5.36 -33.96 23.96
CA GLY A 224 -5.88 -34.46 22.68
C GLY A 224 -7.40 -34.43 22.60
N ASP A 225 -8.10 -34.84 23.65
CA ASP A 225 -9.57 -34.86 23.68
C ASP A 225 -10.17 -33.44 23.62
N ILE A 226 -9.52 -32.51 24.32
CA ILE A 226 -9.95 -31.12 24.38
C ILE A 226 -9.64 -30.44 23.04
N PHE A 227 -8.40 -30.57 22.56
CA PHE A 227 -7.99 -29.99 21.28
C PHE A 227 -8.77 -30.56 20.10
N GLY A 228 -9.02 -31.88 20.07
CA GLY A 228 -9.81 -32.54 19.03
C GLY A 228 -11.22 -31.96 18.92
N LYS A 229 -11.91 -31.76 20.05
CA LYS A 229 -13.23 -31.11 20.06
C LYS A 229 -13.15 -29.64 19.62
N TYR A 230 -12.17 -28.88 20.10
CA TYR A 230 -11.98 -27.50 19.65
C TYR A 230 -11.70 -27.43 18.15
N TRP A 231 -10.90 -28.35 17.61
CA TRP A 231 -10.61 -28.45 16.20
C TRP A 231 -11.87 -28.76 15.38
N GLU A 232 -12.70 -29.71 15.81
CA GLU A 232 -14.00 -30.00 15.18
C GLU A 232 -14.90 -28.75 15.14
N TYR A 233 -15.05 -28.06 16.26
CA TYR A 233 -15.81 -26.81 16.32
C TYR A 233 -15.23 -25.72 15.42
N MET A 234 -13.90 -25.52 15.44
CA MET A 234 -13.23 -24.53 14.59
C MET A 234 -13.42 -24.84 13.11
N MET A 235 -13.23 -26.10 12.71
CA MET A 235 -13.38 -26.54 11.34
C MET A 235 -14.81 -26.30 10.83
N GLU A 236 -15.83 -26.47 11.67
CA GLU A 236 -17.23 -26.15 11.32
C GLU A 236 -17.42 -24.69 10.87
N TRP A 237 -16.65 -23.75 11.43
CA TRP A 237 -16.64 -22.34 11.01
C TRP A 237 -15.70 -22.10 9.83
N VAL A 238 -14.54 -22.76 9.81
CA VAL A 238 -13.52 -22.55 8.76
C VAL A 238 -14.02 -22.96 7.38
N VAL A 239 -14.69 -24.12 7.29
CA VAL A 239 -15.16 -24.67 6.01
C VAL A 239 -16.63 -24.39 5.74
N THR A 240 -17.26 -23.50 6.52
CA THR A 240 -18.70 -23.23 6.38
C THR A 240 -19.03 -22.56 5.04
N THR A 241 -20.18 -22.91 4.48
CA THR A 241 -20.78 -22.21 3.34
C THR A 241 -22.11 -21.54 3.69
N ASP A 242 -22.59 -21.68 4.93
CA ASP A 242 -23.87 -21.12 5.38
C ASP A 242 -23.75 -19.59 5.48
N HIS A 243 -24.59 -18.86 4.74
CA HIS A 243 -24.61 -17.40 4.73
C HIS A 243 -24.78 -16.76 6.12
N LYS A 244 -25.44 -17.43 7.07
CA LYS A 244 -25.61 -16.93 8.44
C LYS A 244 -24.29 -16.99 9.21
N LYS A 245 -23.59 -18.13 9.12
CA LYS A 245 -22.28 -18.30 9.76
C LYS A 245 -21.24 -17.38 9.14
N ILE A 246 -21.23 -17.27 7.81
CA ILE A 246 -20.37 -16.31 7.11
C ILE A 246 -20.71 -14.87 7.50
N GLY A 247 -22.00 -14.53 7.63
CA GLY A 247 -22.43 -13.23 8.16
C GLY A 247 -21.89 -12.95 9.56
N ILE A 248 -21.96 -13.92 10.48
CA ILE A 248 -21.37 -13.79 11.82
C ILE A 248 -19.86 -13.61 11.75
N LEU A 249 -19.17 -14.38 10.90
CA LEU A 249 -17.72 -14.26 10.69
C LEU A 249 -17.33 -12.86 10.21
N TYR A 250 -18.03 -12.31 9.22
CA TYR A 250 -17.85 -10.92 8.78
C TYR A 250 -18.06 -9.91 9.92
N PHE A 251 -19.10 -10.10 10.74
CA PHE A 251 -19.39 -9.20 11.86
C PHE A 251 -18.29 -9.21 12.91
N VAL A 252 -17.86 -10.40 13.33
CA VAL A 252 -16.82 -10.56 14.36
C VAL A 252 -15.49 -10.00 13.86
N THR A 253 -15.11 -10.30 12.61
CA THR A 253 -13.90 -9.73 12.00
C THR A 253 -13.98 -8.21 11.90
N GLY A 254 -15.10 -7.66 11.40
CA GLY A 254 -15.30 -6.22 11.30
C GLY A 254 -15.28 -5.51 12.64
N PHE A 255 -15.93 -6.09 13.66
CA PHE A 255 -15.96 -5.55 15.02
C PHE A 255 -14.57 -5.61 15.70
N PHE A 256 -13.79 -6.65 15.44
CA PHE A 256 -12.39 -6.71 15.90
C PHE A 256 -11.58 -5.53 15.34
N PHE A 257 -11.69 -5.27 14.04
CA PHE A 257 -11.01 -4.14 13.41
C PHE A 257 -11.59 -2.78 13.80
N LEU A 258 -12.87 -2.70 14.18
CA LEU A 258 -13.46 -1.50 14.77
C LEU A 258 -12.73 -1.12 16.07
N ILE A 259 -12.50 -2.10 16.95
CA ILE A 259 -11.75 -1.88 18.19
C ILE A 259 -10.31 -1.48 17.88
N MET A 260 -9.64 -2.19 16.96
CA MET A 260 -8.27 -1.86 16.55
C MET A 260 -8.17 -0.43 16.01
N GLY A 261 -9.03 -0.06 15.06
CA GLY A 261 -9.09 1.28 14.49
C GLY A 261 -9.40 2.36 15.54
N GLY A 262 -10.23 2.04 16.54
CA GLY A 262 -10.50 2.90 17.68
C GLY A 262 -9.27 3.13 18.57
N ILE A 263 -8.46 2.11 18.83
CA ILE A 263 -7.22 2.25 19.59
C ILE A 263 -6.22 3.14 18.84
N ILE A 264 -6.07 2.93 17.52
CA ILE A 264 -5.21 3.78 16.68
C ILE A 264 -5.70 5.25 16.70
N ALA A 265 -7.02 5.47 16.64
CA ALA A 265 -7.61 6.80 16.73
C ALA A 265 -7.30 7.46 18.09
N LEU A 266 -7.39 6.72 19.18
CA LEU A 266 -7.04 7.22 20.51
C LEU A 266 -5.56 7.59 20.61
N ALA A 267 -4.66 6.77 20.05
CA ALA A 267 -3.23 7.09 20.00
C ALA A 267 -2.96 8.41 19.25
N MET A 268 -3.60 8.62 18.09
CA MET A 268 -3.51 9.89 17.37
C MET A 268 -4.06 11.07 18.19
N ARG A 269 -5.18 10.86 18.92
CA ARG A 269 -5.76 11.92 19.76
C ARG A 269 -4.91 12.25 20.99
N ILE A 270 -4.19 11.28 21.55
CA ILE A 270 -3.20 11.51 22.59
C ILE A 270 -2.07 12.38 22.05
N GLN A 271 -1.52 12.05 20.86
CA GLN A 271 -0.52 12.88 20.21
C GLN A 271 -1.00 14.33 20.02
N LEU A 272 -2.24 14.52 19.57
CA LEU A 272 -2.83 15.84 19.32
C LEU A 272 -3.43 16.55 20.55
N MET A 273 -3.19 16.04 21.77
CA MET A 273 -3.84 16.59 22.98
C MET A 273 -3.36 18.01 23.32
N TYR A 274 -2.10 18.33 23.00
CA TYR A 274 -1.50 19.65 23.14
C TYR A 274 -0.40 19.83 22.07
N ALA A 275 0.01 21.08 21.82
CA ALA A 275 1.06 21.39 20.86
C ALA A 275 2.42 20.82 21.31
N ASP A 276 3.26 20.44 20.34
CA ASP A 276 4.63 19.94 20.56
C ASP A 276 4.75 18.71 21.48
N ASN A 277 3.70 17.88 21.53
CA ASN A 277 3.72 16.59 22.20
C ASN A 277 4.65 15.60 21.47
N ASP A 278 5.26 14.66 22.20
CA ASP A 278 6.25 13.70 21.70
C ASP A 278 5.79 12.23 21.80
N PHE A 279 4.48 11.99 21.99
CA PHE A 279 3.91 10.65 22.14
C PHE A 279 4.06 9.74 20.91
N LEU A 280 3.90 10.30 19.70
CA LEU A 280 4.17 9.65 18.42
C LEU A 280 5.16 10.49 17.62
N THR A 281 6.13 9.81 16.99
CA THR A 281 6.96 10.46 15.97
C THR A 281 6.13 10.86 14.74
N ASN A 282 6.66 11.74 13.89
CA ASN A 282 6.01 12.13 12.64
C ASN A 282 5.66 10.91 11.76
N GLN A 283 6.59 9.96 11.67
CA GLN A 283 6.41 8.73 10.90
C GLN A 283 5.31 7.85 11.50
N GLU A 284 5.34 7.62 12.82
CA GLU A 284 4.31 6.83 13.49
C GLU A 284 2.93 7.47 13.39
N TYR A 285 2.84 8.80 13.43
CA TYR A 285 1.57 9.51 13.25
C TYR A 285 1.03 9.32 11.83
N ASN A 286 1.87 9.45 10.80
CA ASN A 286 1.47 9.22 9.40
C ASN A 286 1.02 7.76 9.18
N SER A 287 1.75 6.79 9.73
CA SER A 287 1.34 5.39 9.70
C SER A 287 0.02 5.17 10.44
N ALA A 288 -0.15 5.73 11.64
CA ALA A 288 -1.38 5.62 12.41
C ALA A 288 -2.58 6.23 11.67
N PHE A 289 -2.41 7.40 11.07
CA PHE A 289 -3.45 8.07 10.27
C PHE A 289 -3.86 7.22 9.05
N THR A 290 -2.89 6.70 8.32
CA THR A 290 -3.10 5.83 7.16
C THR A 290 -3.84 4.55 7.56
N MET A 291 -3.31 3.85 8.56
CA MET A 291 -3.84 2.56 9.01
C MET A 291 -5.21 2.72 9.68
N HIS A 292 -5.45 3.79 10.43
CA HIS A 292 -6.78 4.09 11.00
C HIS A 292 -7.83 4.23 9.89
N GLY A 293 -7.59 5.11 8.91
CA GLY A 293 -8.53 5.34 7.82
C GLY A 293 -8.82 4.06 7.03
N THR A 294 -7.78 3.32 6.64
CA THR A 294 -7.93 2.04 5.93
C THR A 294 -8.67 1.00 6.77
N THR A 295 -8.35 0.89 8.07
CA THR A 295 -8.97 -0.09 8.96
C THR A 295 -10.45 0.19 9.15
N MET A 296 -10.81 1.45 9.40
CA MET A 296 -12.20 1.84 9.65
C MET A 296 -13.09 1.61 8.43
N VAL A 297 -12.61 1.93 7.23
CA VAL A 297 -13.38 1.78 5.98
C VAL A 297 -13.41 0.31 5.54
N PHE A 298 -12.24 -0.27 5.25
CA PHE A 298 -12.14 -1.54 4.52
C PHE A 298 -12.17 -2.77 5.40
N LEU A 299 -11.68 -2.67 6.64
CA LEU A 299 -11.57 -3.81 7.55
C LEU A 299 -12.66 -3.84 8.62
N SER A 300 -13.35 -2.72 8.85
CA SER A 300 -14.43 -2.58 9.83
C SER A 300 -15.79 -2.34 9.17
N ALA A 301 -16.02 -1.14 8.60
CA ALA A 301 -17.34 -0.74 8.12
C ALA A 301 -17.86 -1.63 6.99
N MET A 302 -17.06 -1.86 5.95
CA MET A 302 -17.43 -2.74 4.84
C MET A 302 -17.76 -4.18 5.30
N PRO A 303 -16.91 -4.87 6.08
CA PRO A 303 -17.22 -6.19 6.62
C PRO A 303 -18.48 -6.22 7.48
N MET A 304 -18.70 -5.23 8.33
CA MET A 304 -19.92 -5.16 9.15
C MET A 304 -21.18 -5.03 8.29
N ILE A 305 -21.14 -4.24 7.21
CA ILE A 305 -22.24 -4.16 6.24
C ILE A 305 -22.44 -5.50 5.52
N ALA A 306 -21.34 -6.12 5.06
CA ALA A 306 -21.37 -7.43 4.43
C ALA A 306 -21.95 -8.50 5.38
N ALA A 307 -21.73 -8.38 6.69
CA ALA A 307 -22.32 -9.25 7.70
C ALA A 307 -23.84 -9.19 7.70
N PHE A 308 -24.41 -7.98 7.77
CA PHE A 308 -25.85 -7.77 7.71
C PHE A 308 -26.42 -8.26 6.38
N ALA A 309 -25.76 -7.95 5.26
CA ALA A 309 -26.19 -8.41 3.95
C ALA A 309 -26.23 -9.95 3.87
N ASN A 310 -25.16 -10.61 4.31
CA ASN A 310 -25.03 -12.07 4.30
C ASN A 310 -26.12 -12.71 5.14
N TYR A 311 -26.34 -12.20 6.35
CA TYR A 311 -27.28 -12.81 7.27
C TYR A 311 -28.74 -12.56 6.86
N ILE A 312 -29.07 -11.32 6.50
CA ILE A 312 -30.47 -10.86 6.38
C ILE A 312 -31.02 -11.03 4.97
N ILE A 313 -30.23 -10.83 3.90
CA ILE A 313 -30.78 -10.76 2.53
C ILE A 313 -31.47 -12.05 2.11
N PRO A 314 -30.86 -13.25 2.23
CA PRO A 314 -31.54 -14.49 1.85
C PRO A 314 -32.86 -14.68 2.61
N LEU A 315 -32.90 -14.30 3.90
CA LEU A 315 -34.09 -14.39 4.73
C LEU A 315 -35.18 -13.42 4.27
N GLN A 316 -34.82 -12.18 3.94
CA GLN A 316 -35.77 -11.16 3.47
C GLN A 316 -36.40 -11.49 2.12
N ILE A 317 -35.65 -12.12 1.22
CA ILE A 317 -36.14 -12.46 -0.12
C ILE A 317 -36.68 -13.90 -0.23
N GLY A 318 -36.65 -14.67 0.86
CA GLY A 318 -37.09 -16.07 0.89
C GLY A 318 -36.18 -17.04 0.13
N ALA A 319 -34.90 -16.71 -0.03
CA ALA A 319 -33.88 -17.60 -0.58
C ALA A 319 -33.33 -18.54 0.51
N ARG A 320 -32.90 -19.74 0.10
CA ARG A 320 -32.28 -20.71 1.03
C ARG A 320 -30.88 -20.32 1.45
N ASP A 321 -30.13 -19.72 0.53
CA ASP A 321 -28.74 -19.29 0.67
C ASP A 321 -28.43 -18.28 -0.45
N LEU A 322 -27.20 -17.79 -0.52
CA LEU A 322 -26.69 -17.03 -1.67
C LEU A 322 -26.51 -17.92 -2.91
N ALA A 323 -26.44 -17.29 -4.09
CA ALA A 323 -26.29 -17.96 -5.37
C ALA A 323 -25.01 -18.79 -5.49
N PHE A 324 -23.93 -18.31 -4.87
CA PHE A 324 -22.61 -18.98 -4.90
C PHE A 324 -22.05 -19.14 -3.47
N PRO A 325 -22.52 -20.12 -2.68
CA PRO A 325 -22.12 -20.26 -1.26
C PRO A 325 -20.62 -20.44 -1.04
N ARG A 326 -19.94 -21.17 -1.94
CA ARG A 326 -18.47 -21.35 -1.86
C ARG A 326 -17.69 -20.09 -2.22
N LEU A 327 -18.19 -19.30 -3.18
CA LEU A 327 -17.57 -18.00 -3.50
C LEU A 327 -17.76 -17.02 -2.34
N ASN A 328 -18.86 -17.12 -1.61
CA ASN A 328 -19.08 -16.36 -0.38
C ASN A 328 -18.07 -16.69 0.72
N ALA A 329 -17.77 -17.98 0.90
CA ALA A 329 -16.75 -18.41 1.85
C ALA A 329 -15.36 -17.89 1.43
N LEU A 330 -15.03 -17.96 0.14
CA LEU A 330 -13.78 -17.42 -0.40
C LEU A 330 -13.68 -15.90 -0.21
N SER A 331 -14.74 -15.14 -0.51
CA SER A 331 -14.73 -13.69 -0.32
C SER A 331 -14.54 -13.34 1.15
N TYR A 332 -15.14 -14.09 2.07
CA TYR A 332 -14.85 -13.91 3.49
C TYR A 332 -13.37 -14.15 3.78
N TRP A 333 -12.75 -15.25 3.35
CA TRP A 333 -11.36 -15.57 3.70
C TRP A 333 -10.32 -14.62 3.09
N LEU A 334 -10.63 -13.95 1.99
CA LEU A 334 -9.79 -12.88 1.44
C LEU A 334 -9.73 -11.65 2.36
N LEU A 335 -10.77 -11.39 3.17
CA LEU A 335 -10.81 -10.26 4.11
C LEU A 335 -9.75 -10.37 5.23
N PRO A 336 -9.74 -11.39 6.10
CA PRO A 336 -8.73 -11.50 7.14
C PRO A 336 -7.34 -11.72 6.54
N ALA A 337 -7.21 -12.39 5.39
CA ALA A 337 -5.93 -12.51 4.70
C ALA A 337 -5.39 -11.13 4.23
N GLY A 338 -6.24 -10.30 3.60
CA GLY A 338 -5.88 -8.93 3.22
C GLY A 338 -5.59 -8.04 4.42
N GLY A 339 -6.37 -8.17 5.51
CA GLY A 339 -6.11 -7.47 6.77
C GLY A 339 -4.78 -7.86 7.41
N ILE A 340 -4.43 -9.14 7.44
CA ILE A 340 -3.11 -9.61 7.90
C ILE A 340 -2.01 -9.01 7.03
N THR A 341 -2.14 -9.03 5.70
CA THR A 341 -1.16 -8.43 4.79
C THR A 341 -0.98 -6.94 5.05
N ILE A 342 -2.07 -6.17 5.19
CA ILE A 342 -2.02 -4.74 5.52
C ILE A 342 -1.24 -4.48 6.82
N TYR A 343 -1.49 -5.27 7.86
CA TYR A 343 -0.84 -5.10 9.17
C TYR A 343 0.57 -5.71 9.24
N ALA A 344 0.95 -6.57 8.29
CA ALA A 344 2.28 -7.18 8.25
C ALA A 344 3.39 -6.14 8.08
N GLY A 345 3.10 -4.95 7.53
CA GLY A 345 4.04 -3.83 7.46
C GLY A 345 4.65 -3.49 8.82
N TYR A 346 3.85 -3.48 9.89
CA TYR A 346 4.37 -3.23 11.24
C TYR A 346 5.41 -4.27 11.68
N LEU A 347 5.33 -5.50 11.17
CA LEU A 347 6.32 -6.56 11.46
C LEU A 347 7.56 -6.47 10.57
N ALA A 348 7.46 -5.76 9.44
CA ALA A 348 8.47 -5.73 8.39
C ALA A 348 9.26 -4.42 8.33
N GLY A 349 9.15 -3.55 9.34
CA GLY A 349 9.94 -2.31 9.45
C GLY A 349 9.13 -1.00 9.41
N GLY A 350 7.81 -1.07 9.29
CA GLY A 350 6.92 0.10 9.34
C GLY A 350 5.61 -0.16 8.59
N ALA A 351 4.49 0.41 9.02
CA ALA A 351 3.23 0.31 8.28
C ALA A 351 3.14 1.37 7.17
N GLY A 352 2.18 1.21 6.25
CA GLY A 352 1.90 2.22 5.23
C GLY A 352 1.62 3.58 5.86
N ASP A 353 2.23 4.63 5.30
CA ASP A 353 2.32 5.98 5.86
C ASP A 353 1.88 7.07 4.87
N VAL A 354 1.12 6.69 3.84
CA VAL A 354 0.80 7.49 2.66
C VAL A 354 -0.57 8.18 2.70
N GLY A 355 -1.22 8.16 3.86
CA GLY A 355 -2.63 8.48 4.02
C GLY A 355 -3.54 7.41 3.42
N TRP A 356 -4.80 7.34 3.87
CA TRP A 356 -5.73 6.33 3.36
C TRP A 356 -6.04 6.48 1.85
N THR A 357 -5.77 7.66 1.28
CA THR A 357 -5.90 7.95 -0.16
C THR A 357 -4.69 7.53 -0.98
N GLY A 358 -3.51 7.32 -0.35
CA GLY A 358 -2.30 6.88 -1.01
C GLY A 358 -1.86 7.75 -2.19
N TYR A 359 -1.96 9.08 -2.07
CA TYR A 359 -1.70 9.98 -3.19
C TYR A 359 -0.28 9.85 -3.74
N ALA A 360 -0.17 9.66 -5.06
CA ALA A 360 1.06 9.93 -5.80
C ALA A 360 1.34 11.45 -5.82
N PRO A 361 2.60 11.91 -5.87
CA PRO A 361 3.83 11.09 -5.96
C PRO A 361 4.36 10.59 -4.61
N TYR A 362 3.73 10.95 -3.48
CA TYR A 362 4.23 10.55 -2.15
C TYR A 362 4.27 9.02 -1.99
N SER A 363 3.27 8.32 -2.53
CA SER A 363 3.15 6.87 -2.46
C SER A 363 3.97 6.10 -3.49
N THR A 364 4.57 6.71 -4.51
CA THR A 364 5.21 5.99 -5.63
C THR A 364 6.72 5.83 -5.47
N GLY A 365 7.39 6.76 -4.80
CA GLY A 365 8.85 6.76 -4.65
C GLY A 365 9.38 6.24 -3.31
N ASN A 366 10.71 6.36 -3.14
CA ASN A 366 11.45 6.06 -1.91
C ASN A 366 11.09 6.98 -0.73
N THR A 367 10.18 7.93 -0.92
CA THR A 367 9.70 8.87 0.10
C THR A 367 8.73 8.25 1.09
N SER A 368 8.11 7.12 0.77
CA SER A 368 7.17 6.40 1.64
C SER A 368 7.80 5.14 2.23
N ALA A 369 7.25 4.67 3.34
CA ALA A 369 7.79 3.51 4.05
C ALA A 369 7.72 2.25 3.18
N ALA A 370 8.87 1.66 2.88
CA ALA A 370 9.00 0.31 2.34
C ALA A 370 9.55 -0.62 3.45
N PRO A 371 8.99 -1.83 3.65
CA PRO A 371 7.97 -2.52 2.84
C PRO A 371 6.50 -2.22 3.25
N GLY A 372 6.27 -1.32 4.20
CA GLY A 372 4.95 -1.05 4.77
C GLY A 372 3.87 -0.68 3.77
N THR A 373 4.17 0.24 2.87
CA THR A 373 3.25 0.71 1.84
C THR A 373 2.97 -0.38 0.79
N ASP A 374 3.95 -1.23 0.46
CA ASP A 374 3.77 -2.34 -0.50
C ASP A 374 2.79 -3.38 0.04
N LEU A 375 2.91 -3.71 1.32
CA LEU A 375 2.02 -4.63 2.03
C LEU A 375 0.62 -4.03 2.23
N TRP A 376 0.54 -2.72 2.49
CA TRP A 376 -0.73 -1.99 2.54
C TRP A 376 -1.47 -2.06 1.19
N ILE A 377 -0.80 -1.76 0.07
CA ILE A 377 -1.36 -1.85 -1.29
C ILE A 377 -1.78 -3.30 -1.59
N SER A 378 -0.90 -4.27 -1.34
CA SER A 378 -1.13 -5.69 -1.62
C SER A 378 -2.35 -6.22 -0.90
N GLY A 379 -2.49 -5.91 0.39
CA GLY A 379 -3.65 -6.36 1.15
C GLY A 379 -4.93 -5.65 0.69
N GLN A 380 -4.89 -4.37 0.31
CA GLN A 380 -6.07 -3.71 -0.27
C GLN A 380 -6.50 -4.31 -1.62
N ILE A 381 -5.58 -4.77 -2.46
CA ILE A 381 -5.91 -5.52 -3.69
C ILE A 381 -6.70 -6.80 -3.35
N MET A 382 -6.30 -7.51 -2.29
CA MET A 382 -7.03 -8.69 -1.80
C MET A 382 -8.45 -8.33 -1.31
N LEU A 383 -8.59 -7.18 -0.62
CA LEU A 383 -9.90 -6.67 -0.22
C LEU A 383 -10.75 -6.27 -1.44
N GLY A 384 -10.14 -5.70 -2.48
CA GLY A 384 -10.79 -5.41 -3.77
C GLY A 384 -11.39 -6.66 -4.41
N ALA A 385 -10.63 -7.76 -4.43
CA ALA A 385 -11.10 -9.05 -4.91
C ALA A 385 -12.25 -9.62 -4.04
N SER A 386 -12.12 -9.55 -2.71
CA SER A 386 -13.17 -9.95 -1.76
C SER A 386 -14.51 -9.26 -2.06
N SER A 387 -14.50 -7.93 -2.13
CA SER A 387 -15.69 -7.11 -2.37
C SER A 387 -16.30 -7.36 -3.75
N THR A 388 -15.48 -7.53 -4.78
CA THR A 388 -15.95 -7.83 -6.14
C THR A 388 -16.70 -9.17 -6.20
N ILE A 389 -16.11 -10.24 -5.63
CA ILE A 389 -16.75 -11.57 -5.57
C ILE A 389 -18.07 -11.50 -4.78
N THR A 390 -18.06 -10.77 -3.67
CA THR A 390 -19.24 -10.54 -2.83
C THR A 390 -20.35 -9.84 -3.61
N GLY A 391 -20.00 -8.81 -4.39
CA GLY A 391 -20.95 -8.09 -5.24
C GLY A 391 -21.62 -8.97 -6.28
N ILE A 392 -20.84 -9.77 -7.01
CA ILE A 392 -21.39 -10.70 -8.02
C ILE A 392 -22.38 -11.67 -7.37
N ASN A 393 -22.04 -12.17 -6.18
CA ASN A 393 -22.87 -13.12 -5.47
C ASN A 393 -24.20 -12.51 -5.00
N PHE A 394 -24.18 -11.33 -4.37
CA PHE A 394 -25.41 -10.65 -3.95
C PHE A 394 -26.26 -10.20 -5.13
N LEU A 395 -25.66 -9.69 -6.20
CA LEU A 395 -26.40 -9.28 -7.39
C LEU A 395 -27.19 -10.45 -7.97
N THR A 396 -26.52 -11.57 -8.16
CA THR A 396 -27.12 -12.80 -8.69
C THR A 396 -28.22 -13.30 -7.76
N THR A 397 -27.96 -13.30 -6.45
CA THR A 397 -28.94 -13.74 -5.44
C THR A 397 -30.20 -12.89 -5.44
N ILE A 398 -30.05 -11.56 -5.35
CA ILE A 398 -31.18 -10.63 -5.26
C ILE A 398 -32.00 -10.62 -6.56
N LEU A 399 -31.37 -10.77 -7.73
CA LEU A 399 -32.10 -10.73 -8.99
C LEU A 399 -32.78 -12.06 -9.34
N LEU A 400 -32.15 -13.20 -9.04
CA LEU A 400 -32.57 -14.50 -9.56
C LEU A 400 -33.18 -15.45 -8.53
N LEU A 401 -32.89 -15.31 -7.24
CA LEU A 401 -33.26 -16.30 -6.20
C LEU A 401 -34.38 -15.86 -5.26
N ARG A 402 -35.09 -14.78 -5.60
CA ARG A 402 -36.24 -14.31 -4.83
C ARG A 402 -37.37 -15.34 -4.85
N ALA A 403 -38.08 -15.45 -3.74
CA ALA A 403 -39.27 -16.28 -3.64
C ALA A 403 -40.36 -15.82 -4.64
N PRO A 404 -41.20 -16.75 -5.14
CA PRO A 404 -42.33 -16.39 -5.99
C PRO A 404 -43.22 -15.32 -5.35
N GLY A 405 -43.53 -14.25 -6.08
CA GLY A 405 -44.35 -13.13 -5.61
C GLY A 405 -43.58 -11.93 -5.05
N VAL A 406 -42.29 -12.08 -4.73
CA VAL A 406 -41.39 -10.98 -4.34
C VAL A 406 -40.81 -10.33 -5.60
N THR A 407 -41.57 -9.42 -6.21
CA THR A 407 -41.10 -8.61 -7.34
C THR A 407 -40.10 -7.54 -6.88
N LEU A 408 -39.36 -6.92 -7.81
CA LEU A 408 -38.42 -5.83 -7.50
C LEU A 408 -39.07 -4.75 -6.63
N MET A 409 -40.22 -4.21 -7.06
CA MET A 409 -40.95 -3.16 -6.32
C MET A 409 -41.70 -3.65 -5.08
N ARG A 410 -41.43 -4.88 -4.61
CA ARG A 410 -41.95 -5.43 -3.36
C ARG A 410 -40.86 -5.89 -2.39
N MET A 411 -39.58 -5.73 -2.75
CA MET A 411 -38.48 -6.07 -1.85
C MET A 411 -38.40 -5.09 -0.66
N PRO A 412 -37.93 -5.52 0.52
CA PRO A 412 -37.66 -4.62 1.63
C PRO A 412 -36.65 -3.52 1.25
N LEU A 413 -36.71 -2.37 1.94
CA LEU A 413 -35.84 -1.23 1.63
C LEU A 413 -34.38 -1.54 1.96
N PHE A 414 -34.12 -2.40 2.96
CA PHE A 414 -32.78 -2.92 3.19
C PHE A 414 -32.26 -3.70 1.96
N THR A 415 -33.06 -4.61 1.40
CA THR A 415 -32.68 -5.36 0.20
C THR A 415 -32.43 -4.45 -1.00
N TRP A 416 -33.27 -3.42 -1.21
CA TRP A 416 -33.04 -2.41 -2.24
C TRP A 416 -31.74 -1.63 -2.04
N SER A 417 -31.44 -1.25 -0.81
CA SER A 417 -30.21 -0.52 -0.48
C SER A 417 -28.95 -1.35 -0.74
N ILE A 418 -28.98 -2.66 -0.43
CA ILE A 418 -27.90 -3.58 -0.77
C ILE A 418 -27.79 -3.76 -2.28
N LEU A 419 -28.92 -3.89 -2.99
CA LEU A 419 -28.91 -4.03 -4.45
C LEU A 419 -28.19 -2.84 -5.11
N VAL A 420 -28.53 -1.60 -4.72
CA VAL A 420 -27.85 -0.41 -5.25
C VAL A 420 -26.37 -0.38 -4.83
N SER A 421 -26.06 -0.68 -3.57
CA SER A 421 -24.67 -0.75 -3.09
C SER A 421 -23.83 -1.75 -3.88
N VAL A 422 -24.40 -2.90 -4.25
CA VAL A 422 -23.73 -3.92 -5.04
C VAL A 422 -23.48 -3.45 -6.49
N PHE A 423 -24.41 -2.72 -7.10
CA PHE A 423 -24.17 -2.10 -8.41
C PHE A 423 -23.03 -1.08 -8.34
N LEU A 424 -23.04 -0.22 -7.33
CA LEU A 424 -21.94 0.73 -7.09
C LEU A 424 -20.61 0.00 -6.94
N MET A 425 -20.59 -1.05 -6.12
CA MET A 425 -19.38 -1.83 -5.82
C MET A 425 -18.82 -2.48 -7.10
N LEU A 426 -19.66 -3.07 -7.94
CA LEU A 426 -19.20 -3.73 -9.18
C LEU A 426 -18.68 -2.75 -10.24
N LEU A 427 -19.14 -1.50 -10.23
CA LEU A 427 -18.70 -0.47 -11.16
C LEU A 427 -17.48 0.32 -10.63
N ALA A 428 -17.37 0.47 -9.31
CA ALA A 428 -16.32 1.28 -8.65
C ALA A 428 -15.08 0.47 -8.25
N MET A 429 -15.24 -0.73 -7.67
CA MET A 429 -14.13 -1.53 -7.13
C MET A 429 -13.08 -1.92 -8.18
N PRO A 430 -13.43 -2.24 -9.45
CA PRO A 430 -12.41 -2.53 -10.46
C PRO A 430 -11.46 -1.36 -10.70
N VAL A 431 -11.97 -0.13 -10.70
CA VAL A 431 -11.15 1.08 -10.91
C VAL A 431 -10.14 1.25 -9.77
N PHE A 432 -10.57 1.06 -8.52
CA PHE A 432 -9.68 1.09 -7.36
C PHE A 432 -8.62 0.00 -7.39
N THR A 433 -9.03 -1.23 -7.72
CA THR A 433 -8.11 -2.37 -7.77
C THR A 433 -7.06 -2.17 -8.86
N ILE A 434 -7.45 -1.67 -10.03
CA ILE A 434 -6.52 -1.32 -11.10
C ILE A 434 -5.59 -0.20 -10.65
N ALA A 435 -6.10 0.88 -10.04
CA ALA A 435 -5.26 1.96 -9.52
C ALA A 435 -4.18 1.38 -8.60
N LEU A 436 -4.57 0.63 -7.57
CA LEU A 436 -3.65 -0.03 -6.64
C LEU A 436 -2.62 -0.92 -7.34
N ILE A 437 -3.01 -1.67 -8.38
CA ILE A 437 -2.08 -2.48 -9.18
C ILE A 437 -1.06 -1.60 -9.92
N LEU A 438 -1.50 -0.48 -10.51
CA LEU A 438 -0.59 0.48 -11.16
C LEU A 438 0.40 1.07 -10.16
N LEU A 439 -0.08 1.46 -8.97
CA LEU A 439 0.79 1.99 -7.91
C LEU A 439 1.74 0.92 -7.37
N PHE A 440 1.26 -0.31 -7.19
CA PHE A 440 2.11 -1.43 -6.81
C PHE A 440 3.20 -1.69 -7.86
N ALA A 441 2.85 -1.58 -9.15
CA ALA A 441 3.79 -1.73 -10.25
C ALA A 441 4.83 -0.61 -10.29
N ASP A 442 4.44 0.65 -10.02
CA ASP A 442 5.39 1.77 -9.95
C ASP A 442 6.42 1.51 -8.84
N ARG A 443 5.97 1.00 -7.69
CA ARG A 443 6.82 0.74 -6.53
C ARG A 443 7.68 -0.52 -6.64
N THR A 444 7.17 -1.56 -7.31
CA THR A 444 7.78 -2.92 -7.27
C THR A 444 8.45 -3.31 -8.57
N PHE A 445 7.87 -2.91 -9.71
CA PHE A 445 8.34 -3.29 -11.04
C PHE A 445 8.99 -2.13 -11.79
N GLY A 446 9.04 -0.93 -11.21
CA GLY A 446 9.64 0.26 -11.82
C GLY A 446 8.82 0.81 -12.98
N THR A 447 7.49 0.60 -13.00
CA THR A 447 6.63 1.34 -13.92
C THR A 447 6.55 2.81 -13.51
N LEU A 448 6.06 3.67 -14.40
CA LEU A 448 6.15 5.13 -14.24
C LEU A 448 4.80 5.81 -14.50
N TYR A 449 3.69 5.18 -14.10
CA TYR A 449 2.34 5.70 -14.38
C TYR A 449 2.10 7.07 -13.74
N PHE A 450 2.64 7.29 -12.54
CA PHE A 450 2.41 8.51 -11.77
C PHE A 450 3.67 9.36 -11.55
N ASP A 451 4.80 9.00 -12.18
CA ASP A 451 6.06 9.74 -12.09
C ASP A 451 6.08 10.92 -13.07
N VAL A 452 6.07 12.14 -12.53
CA VAL A 452 6.10 13.39 -13.29
C VAL A 452 7.35 13.52 -14.15
N ALA A 453 8.52 13.07 -13.67
CA ALA A 453 9.78 13.17 -14.41
C ALA A 453 9.77 12.30 -15.67
N ALA A 454 9.01 11.21 -15.66
CA ALA A 454 8.81 10.31 -16.79
C ALA A 454 7.60 10.70 -17.68
N GLY A 455 6.91 11.80 -17.37
CA GLY A 455 5.69 12.23 -18.07
C GLY A 455 4.39 11.58 -17.58
N GLY A 456 4.43 10.83 -16.47
CA GLY A 456 3.26 10.34 -15.74
C GLY A 456 2.51 11.47 -15.02
N ASP A 457 1.27 11.17 -14.59
CA ASP A 457 0.37 12.17 -14.01
C ASP A 457 -0.11 11.75 -12.60
N PRO A 458 0.34 12.39 -11.51
CA PRO A 458 -0.14 12.09 -10.16
C PRO A 458 -1.62 12.49 -9.96
N VAL A 459 -2.18 13.38 -10.78
CA VAL A 459 -3.62 13.74 -10.75
C VAL A 459 -4.48 12.61 -11.33
N LEU A 460 -3.93 11.78 -12.23
CA LEU A 460 -4.59 10.56 -12.70
C LEU A 460 -4.93 9.63 -11.52
N TRP A 461 -4.00 9.46 -10.57
CA TRP A 461 -4.28 8.68 -9.35
C TRP A 461 -5.48 9.25 -8.60
N GLN A 462 -5.57 10.57 -8.45
CA GLN A 462 -6.70 11.20 -7.76
C GLN A 462 -8.03 10.91 -8.48
N HIS A 463 -8.06 10.99 -9.81
CA HIS A 463 -9.25 10.65 -10.59
C HIS A 463 -9.65 9.18 -10.38
N LEU A 464 -8.71 8.25 -10.50
CA LEU A 464 -8.98 6.81 -10.32
C LEU A 464 -9.44 6.50 -8.90
N PHE A 465 -8.75 7.04 -7.90
CA PHE A 465 -9.09 6.85 -6.49
C PHE A 465 -10.46 7.42 -6.18
N TRP A 466 -10.78 8.65 -6.60
CA TRP A 466 -12.07 9.27 -6.25
C TRP A 466 -13.24 8.77 -7.07
N TYR A 467 -13.01 8.36 -8.33
CA TYR A 467 -14.02 7.67 -9.12
C TYR A 467 -14.52 6.41 -8.40
N PHE A 468 -13.65 5.74 -7.66
CA PHE A 468 -14.04 4.71 -6.69
C PHE A 468 -14.57 5.31 -5.37
N GLY A 469 -13.81 6.21 -4.77
CA GLY A 469 -13.93 6.60 -3.37
C GLY A 469 -15.23 7.33 -3.05
N HIS A 470 -15.81 8.04 -4.02
CA HIS A 470 -17.11 8.66 -3.79
C HIS A 470 -18.30 7.71 -3.91
N PRO A 471 -18.39 6.82 -4.92
CA PRO A 471 -19.31 5.68 -4.86
C PRO A 471 -19.16 4.84 -3.59
N GLU A 472 -17.93 4.62 -3.13
CA GLU A 472 -17.63 3.85 -1.91
C GLU A 472 -18.31 4.41 -0.66
N VAL A 473 -18.29 5.73 -0.45
CA VAL A 473 -19.00 6.30 0.70
C VAL A 473 -20.52 6.06 0.63
N TYR A 474 -21.08 5.90 -0.57
CA TYR A 474 -22.48 5.48 -0.71
C TYR A 474 -22.69 3.99 -0.48
N ILE A 475 -21.74 3.13 -0.89
CA ILE A 475 -21.75 1.70 -0.57
C ILE A 475 -21.82 1.51 0.96
N LEU A 476 -21.16 2.39 1.73
CA LEU A 476 -21.21 2.37 3.19
C LEU A 476 -22.54 2.90 3.77
N VAL A 477 -23.05 4.01 3.26
CA VAL A 477 -24.22 4.67 3.87
C VAL A 477 -25.56 4.08 3.41
N MET A 478 -25.66 3.56 2.18
CA MET A 478 -26.90 3.02 1.62
C MET A 478 -27.47 1.89 2.48
N PRO A 479 -26.70 0.86 2.86
CA PRO A 479 -27.18 -0.23 3.69
C PRO A 479 -27.67 0.26 5.06
N SER A 480 -26.98 1.24 5.64
CA SER A 480 -27.38 1.90 6.89
C SER A 480 -28.75 2.55 6.74
N PHE A 481 -29.01 3.25 5.63
CA PHE A 481 -30.34 3.80 5.34
C PHE A 481 -31.41 2.72 5.17
N GLY A 482 -31.05 1.58 4.57
CA GLY A 482 -31.92 0.41 4.49
C GLY A 482 -32.30 -0.11 5.88
N ILE A 483 -31.31 -0.31 6.76
CA ILE A 483 -31.51 -0.76 8.15
C ILE A 483 -32.43 0.20 8.90
N ILE A 484 -32.16 1.51 8.84
CA ILE A 484 -33.00 2.52 9.49
C ILE A 484 -34.43 2.48 8.97
N SER A 485 -34.63 2.24 7.67
CA SER A 485 -35.98 2.14 7.10
C SER A 485 -36.77 0.97 7.68
N GLU A 486 -36.14 -0.19 7.85
CA GLU A 486 -36.79 -1.37 8.46
C GLU A 486 -37.06 -1.14 9.96
N VAL A 487 -36.12 -0.53 10.69
CA VAL A 487 -36.25 -0.22 12.12
C VAL A 487 -37.40 0.78 12.34
N VAL A 488 -37.41 1.89 11.61
CA VAL A 488 -38.42 2.94 11.72
C VAL A 488 -39.81 2.38 11.45
N ALA A 489 -40.00 1.63 10.35
CA ALA A 489 -41.28 1.03 10.02
C ALA A 489 -41.74 0.03 11.10
N THR A 490 -40.83 -0.84 11.56
CA THR A 490 -41.14 -1.88 12.55
C THR A 490 -41.56 -1.28 13.89
N PHE A 491 -40.76 -0.36 14.44
CA PHE A 491 -41.01 0.19 15.78
C PHE A 491 -42.08 1.28 15.81
N SER A 492 -42.36 1.93 14.68
CA SER A 492 -43.54 2.79 14.53
C SER A 492 -44.83 1.99 14.30
N LYS A 493 -44.71 0.67 14.05
CA LYS A 493 -45.82 -0.24 13.71
C LYS A 493 -46.64 0.28 12.52
N ARG A 494 -45.97 0.88 11.54
CA ARG A 494 -46.57 1.46 10.34
C ARG A 494 -45.75 1.08 9.11
N PRO A 495 -46.39 0.92 7.94
CA PRO A 495 -45.64 0.80 6.70
C PRO A 495 -44.83 2.08 6.46
N ILE A 496 -43.68 1.93 5.81
CA ILE A 496 -42.85 3.09 5.46
C ILE A 496 -43.65 4.04 4.56
N TYR A 497 -43.66 5.33 4.92
CA TYR A 497 -44.27 6.36 4.10
C TYR A 497 -43.48 6.51 2.79
N GLY A 498 -44.20 6.58 1.66
CA GLY A 498 -43.59 6.86 0.37
C GLY A 498 -42.59 5.81 -0.12
N TYR A 499 -42.86 4.51 0.05
CA TYR A 499 -41.96 3.42 -0.39
C TYR A 499 -41.41 3.61 -1.82
N ASN A 500 -42.26 3.92 -2.81
CA ASN A 500 -41.79 4.14 -4.19
C ASN A 500 -40.81 5.32 -4.29
N ALA A 501 -41.08 6.42 -3.57
CA ALA A 501 -40.20 7.57 -3.53
C ALA A 501 -38.87 7.24 -2.84
N MET A 502 -38.90 6.40 -1.79
CA MET A 502 -37.68 5.87 -1.14
C MET A 502 -36.83 5.04 -2.12
N VAL A 503 -37.45 4.11 -2.86
CA VAL A 503 -36.74 3.28 -3.85
C VAL A 503 -36.12 4.14 -4.94
N ILE A 504 -36.88 5.08 -5.50
CA ILE A 504 -36.39 6.01 -6.53
C ILE A 504 -35.24 6.84 -5.96
N ALA A 505 -35.36 7.39 -4.75
CA ALA A 505 -34.31 8.16 -4.12
C ALA A 505 -33.01 7.35 -3.93
N ILE A 506 -33.11 6.10 -3.47
CA ILE A 506 -31.96 5.20 -3.33
C ILE A 506 -31.30 4.93 -4.69
N ALA A 507 -32.09 4.63 -5.73
CA ALA A 507 -31.58 4.39 -7.08
C ALA A 507 -30.95 5.66 -7.69
N SER A 508 -31.58 6.83 -7.51
CA SER A 508 -31.05 8.12 -7.99
C SER A 508 -29.71 8.45 -7.37
N ILE A 509 -29.53 8.23 -6.06
CA ILE A 509 -28.22 8.45 -5.42
C ILE A 509 -27.17 7.53 -6.03
N GLY A 510 -27.52 6.27 -6.32
CA GLY A 510 -26.60 5.33 -6.96
C GLY A 510 -26.17 5.74 -8.38
N VAL A 511 -27.02 6.46 -9.12
CA VAL A 511 -26.62 7.00 -10.44
C VAL A 511 -25.77 8.26 -10.25
N ILE A 512 -26.20 9.18 -9.39
CA ILE A 512 -25.53 10.47 -9.20
C ILE A 512 -24.13 10.29 -8.59
N SER A 513 -23.90 9.25 -7.78
CA SER A 513 -22.60 8.98 -7.17
C SER A 513 -21.44 8.84 -8.17
N PHE A 514 -21.73 8.47 -9.42
CA PHE A 514 -20.73 8.33 -10.48
C PHE A 514 -20.44 9.62 -11.26
N ILE A 515 -21.12 10.74 -10.97
CA ILE A 515 -20.95 12.01 -11.70
C ILE A 515 -20.57 13.18 -10.79
N VAL A 516 -20.11 12.89 -9.57
CA VAL A 516 -19.79 13.92 -8.55
C VAL A 516 -18.40 13.74 -7.92
N TRP A 517 -17.65 12.70 -8.28
CA TRP A 517 -16.37 12.36 -7.61
C TRP A 517 -15.34 13.50 -7.64
N GLY A 518 -15.39 14.34 -8.68
CA GLY A 518 -14.49 15.49 -8.84
C GLY A 518 -14.59 16.53 -7.73
N HIS A 519 -15.61 16.47 -6.84
CA HIS A 519 -15.74 17.39 -5.71
C HIS A 519 -14.62 17.26 -4.67
N HIS A 520 -13.88 16.14 -4.67
CA HIS A 520 -12.70 15.93 -3.84
C HIS A 520 -11.44 16.54 -4.45
N MET A 521 -11.55 17.07 -5.67
CA MET A 521 -10.44 17.55 -6.50
C MET A 521 -10.56 19.04 -6.81
N PHE A 522 -11.44 19.78 -6.13
CA PHE A 522 -11.66 21.21 -6.43
C PHE A 522 -10.43 22.10 -6.25
N THR A 523 -9.44 21.64 -5.48
CA THR A 523 -8.17 22.34 -5.25
C THR A 523 -7.01 21.75 -6.06
N SER A 524 -7.25 20.76 -6.93
CA SER A 524 -6.20 20.13 -7.74
C SER A 524 -5.92 20.85 -9.07
N GLY A 525 -6.49 22.05 -9.28
CA GLY A 525 -6.32 22.81 -10.51
C GLY A 525 -7.20 22.36 -11.68
N VAL A 526 -8.26 21.58 -11.42
CA VAL A 526 -9.22 21.15 -12.44
C VAL A 526 -9.91 22.33 -13.14
N ASP A 527 -10.31 22.09 -14.39
CA ASP A 527 -11.00 23.06 -15.24
C ASP A 527 -12.19 23.73 -14.51
N PRO A 528 -12.32 25.08 -14.56
CA PRO A 528 -13.39 25.79 -13.87
C PRO A 528 -14.81 25.38 -14.28
N LEU A 529 -15.04 25.00 -15.55
CA LEU A 529 -16.33 24.54 -16.02
C LEU A 529 -16.64 23.15 -15.47
N PHE A 530 -15.67 22.23 -15.50
CA PHE A 530 -15.80 20.92 -14.84
C PHE A 530 -16.13 21.08 -13.35
N ARG A 531 -15.40 21.93 -12.64
CA ARG A 531 -15.66 22.25 -11.23
C ARG A 531 -17.08 22.77 -11.02
N PHE A 532 -17.53 23.73 -11.82
CA PHE A 532 -18.89 24.29 -11.71
C PHE A 532 -19.97 23.22 -11.91
N ILE A 533 -19.83 22.37 -12.93
CA ILE A 533 -20.77 21.27 -13.21
C ILE A 533 -20.81 20.31 -12.01
N VAL A 534 -19.65 19.89 -11.51
CA VAL A 534 -19.56 18.96 -10.38
C VAL A 534 -20.11 19.56 -9.09
N MET A 535 -19.93 20.86 -8.84
CA MET A 535 -20.58 21.54 -7.71
C MET A 535 -22.11 21.42 -7.79
N LEU A 536 -22.71 21.70 -8.96
CA LEU A 536 -24.15 21.59 -9.15
C LEU A 536 -24.65 20.14 -8.98
N THR A 537 -23.98 19.17 -9.61
CA THR A 537 -24.39 17.76 -9.51
C THR A 537 -24.23 17.22 -8.09
N THR A 538 -23.22 17.67 -7.34
CA THR A 538 -23.04 17.33 -5.92
C THR A 538 -24.20 17.85 -5.07
N MET A 539 -24.66 19.08 -5.30
CA MET A 539 -25.82 19.63 -4.58
C MET A 539 -27.11 18.86 -4.88
N LEU A 540 -27.26 18.30 -6.09
CA LEU A 540 -28.44 17.50 -6.45
C LEU A 540 -28.58 16.22 -5.61
N VAL A 541 -27.50 15.67 -5.05
CA VAL A 541 -27.54 14.52 -4.13
C VAL A 541 -28.38 14.81 -2.88
N ALA A 542 -28.42 16.06 -2.44
CA ALA A 542 -29.14 16.46 -1.23
C ALA A 542 -30.65 16.20 -1.35
N ILE A 543 -31.22 16.29 -2.56
CA ILE A 543 -32.65 16.12 -2.82
C ILE A 543 -33.13 14.70 -2.50
N PRO A 544 -32.63 13.62 -3.15
CA PRO A 544 -33.06 12.26 -2.83
C PRO A 544 -32.71 11.87 -1.39
N THR A 545 -31.61 12.41 -0.84
CA THR A 545 -31.28 12.18 0.57
C THR A 545 -32.32 12.81 1.50
N GLY A 546 -32.73 14.06 1.24
CA GLY A 546 -33.77 14.76 1.98
C GLY A 546 -35.13 14.06 1.92
N VAL A 547 -35.55 13.59 0.73
CA VAL A 547 -36.79 12.82 0.55
C VAL A 547 -36.85 11.64 1.51
N LYS A 548 -35.73 10.94 1.72
CA LYS A 548 -35.70 9.78 2.63
C LYS A 548 -35.88 10.19 4.09
N ILE A 549 -35.22 11.26 4.52
CA ILE A 549 -35.36 11.79 5.87
C ILE A 549 -36.81 12.20 6.15
N PHE A 550 -37.43 12.95 5.23
CA PHE A 550 -38.84 13.35 5.37
C PHE A 550 -39.80 12.16 5.36
N ASN A 551 -39.54 11.13 4.56
CA ASN A 551 -40.33 9.90 4.57
C ASN A 551 -40.18 9.13 5.89
N TRP A 552 -38.99 9.07 6.51
CA TRP A 552 -38.84 8.49 7.84
C TRP A 552 -39.61 9.29 8.89
N LEU A 553 -39.50 10.61 8.89
CA LEU A 553 -40.26 11.47 9.81
C LEU A 553 -41.77 11.26 9.65
N ALA A 554 -42.26 11.26 8.42
CA ALA A 554 -43.67 11.01 8.10
C ALA A 554 -44.15 9.59 8.46
N THR A 555 -43.22 8.63 8.62
CA THR A 555 -43.56 7.27 9.09
C THR A 555 -43.75 7.24 10.61
N ILE A 556 -42.98 8.05 11.34
CA ILE A 556 -42.97 8.09 12.81
C ILE A 556 -44.13 8.92 13.35
N THR A 557 -44.50 10.01 12.66
CA THR A 557 -45.69 10.83 12.95
C THR A 557 -46.96 10.13 12.50
#